data_AF-A0A699QPF2-F1
#
_entry.id   AF-A0A699QPF2-F1
#
_cell.length_a   1.000
_cell.length_b   1.000
_cell.length_c   1.000
_cell.angle_alpha   90.00
_cell.angle_beta   90.00
_cell.angle_gamma   90.00
#
_symmetry.space_group_name_H-M   'P 1'
#
loop_
_entity.id
_entity.type
_entity.pdbx_description
1 polymer ?
#
loop_
_entity_poly.entity_id
_entity_poly.type
_entity_poly.pdbx_seq_one_letter_code
_entity_poly.pdbx_strand_id
1 'polypeptide(L)'
;MLLSGPYKRTTVLVQAVEATDDSSVVPEHTTVETPTNMSPENKSHFLAEKEAIHLILTGIGDDIYSTVDACQTAQETWEAI
;
A
#
# COMPACT_ATOMS: atom_id res chain seq x y z
N MET A 1 0.41 21.72 -7.40
CA MET A 1 0.86 20.56 -8.18
C MET A 1 0.07 19.37 -7.66
N LEU A 2 -0.62 18.68 -8.56
CA LEU A 2 -1.87 17.90 -8.38
C LEU A 2 -1.93 17.01 -7.11
N LEU A 3 -2.71 17.39 -6.09
CA LEU A 3 -3.28 16.41 -5.15
C LEU A 3 -4.62 15.94 -5.71
N SER A 4 -4.57 15.04 -6.69
CA SER A 4 -5.63 14.04 -6.77
C SER A 4 -5.68 13.33 -5.41
N GLY A 5 -6.88 13.04 -4.90
CA GLY A 5 -7.04 12.27 -3.67
C GLY A 5 -6.38 10.87 -3.76
N PRO A 6 -6.57 10.03 -2.72
CA PRO A 6 -5.99 8.68 -2.64
C PRO A 6 -6.10 7.91 -3.96
N TYR A 7 -5.06 7.14 -4.31
CA TYR A 7 -5.05 6.33 -5.51
C TYR A 7 -6.26 5.40 -5.52
N LYS A 8 -7.12 5.53 -6.54
CA LYS A 8 -8.24 4.62 -6.74
C LYS A 8 -7.80 3.51 -7.66
N ARG A 9 -7.72 2.30 -7.12
CA ARG A 9 -7.41 1.10 -7.92
C ARG A 9 -8.52 0.84 -8.93
N THR A 10 -8.15 0.65 -10.19
CA THR A 10 -9.08 0.42 -11.31
C THR A 10 -9.06 -1.05 -11.75
N THR A 11 -9.98 -1.42 -12.64
CA THR A 11 -9.99 -2.72 -13.33
C THR A 11 -9.45 -2.56 -14.75
N VAL A 12 -8.54 -3.43 -15.16
CA VAL A 12 -7.98 -3.46 -16.52
C VAL A 12 -8.65 -4.59 -17.31
N LEU A 13 -9.09 -4.26 -18.53
CA LEU A 13 -9.55 -5.26 -19.51
C LEU A 13 -8.33 -5.89 -20.18
N VAL A 14 -8.18 -7.21 -20.07
CA VAL A 14 -7.17 -7.98 -20.80
C VAL A 14 -7.83 -8.53 -22.06
N GLN A 15 -7.30 -8.17 -23.23
CA GLN A 15 -7.82 -8.62 -24.52
C GLN A 15 -7.48 -10.10 -24.79
N ALA A 16 -8.32 -10.74 -25.60
CA ALA A 16 -8.15 -12.13 -26.00
C ALA A 16 -6.92 -12.28 -26.92
N VAL A 17 -6.22 -13.41 -26.77
CA VAL A 17 -5.14 -13.81 -27.68
C VAL A 17 -5.67 -14.91 -28.59
N GLU A 18 -5.65 -14.64 -29.90
CA GLU A 18 -5.98 -15.62 -30.95
C GLU A 18 -5.02 -16.81 -30.90
N ALA A 19 -5.55 -18.02 -31.06
CA ALA A 19 -4.75 -19.24 -31.04
C ALA A 19 -3.95 -19.40 -32.35
N THR A 20 -2.65 -19.69 -32.22
CA THR A 20 -1.85 -20.36 -33.25
C THR A 20 -1.94 -21.88 -33.06
N ASP A 21 -1.72 -22.68 -34.12
CA ASP A 21 -2.06 -24.11 -34.26
C ASP A 21 -1.79 -25.06 -33.06
N ASP A 22 -0.94 -24.69 -32.10
CA ASP A 22 -0.60 -25.47 -30.90
C ASP A 22 -0.99 -24.82 -29.54
N SER A 23 -1.71 -23.67 -29.52
CA SER A 23 -1.98 -22.90 -28.28
C SER A 23 -3.47 -22.80 -27.93
N SER A 24 -3.78 -22.70 -26.63
CA SER A 24 -5.14 -22.50 -26.11
C SER A 24 -5.60 -21.04 -26.27
N VAL A 25 -6.84 -20.85 -26.73
CA VAL A 25 -7.52 -19.55 -26.74
C VAL A 25 -7.65 -19.03 -25.30
N VAL A 26 -7.16 -17.81 -25.07
CA VAL A 26 -7.39 -17.08 -23.81
C VAL A 26 -8.49 -16.05 -24.06
N PRO A 27 -9.66 -16.17 -23.42
CA PRO A 27 -10.76 -15.23 -23.58
C PRO A 27 -10.47 -13.89 -22.88
N GLU A 28 -11.20 -12.85 -23.30
CA GLU A 28 -11.16 -11.55 -22.62
C GLU A 28 -11.58 -11.70 -21.16
N HIS A 29 -10.81 -11.10 -20.26
CA HIS A 29 -11.14 -11.09 -18.84
C HIS A 29 -10.74 -9.78 -18.19
N THR A 30 -11.44 -9.43 -17.13
CA THR A 30 -11.16 -8.23 -16.34
C THR A 30 -10.31 -8.62 -15.15
N THR A 31 -9.16 -7.96 -14.99
CA THR A 31 -8.27 -8.17 -13.85
C THR A 31 -8.13 -6.87 -13.06
N VAL A 32 -8.15 -6.98 -11.72
CA VAL A 32 -7.89 -5.85 -10.83
C VAL A 32 -6.45 -5.36 -11.04
N GLU A 33 -6.22 -4.05 -11.11
CA GLU A 33 -4.88 -3.50 -11.27
C GLU A 33 -3.93 -4.01 -10.18
N THR A 34 -2.85 -4.64 -10.62
CA THR A 34 -1.70 -4.99 -9.79
C THR A 34 -0.55 -4.03 -10.10
N PRO A 35 0.42 -3.84 -9.19
CA PRO A 35 1.59 -2.99 -9.46
C PRO A 35 2.40 -3.36 -10.71
N THR A 36 2.21 -4.57 -11.23
CA THR A 36 2.83 -5.06 -12.47
C THR A 36 2.12 -4.54 -13.72
N ASN A 37 0.81 -4.30 -13.65
CA ASN A 37 -0.04 -3.95 -14.80
C ASN A 37 -0.50 -2.48 -14.78
N MET A 38 -0.06 -1.68 -13.81
CA MET A 38 -0.38 -0.25 -13.70
C MET A 38 0.47 0.60 -14.66
N SER A 39 -0.09 1.71 -15.13
CA SER A 39 0.67 2.80 -15.77
C SER A 39 1.81 3.27 -14.86
N PRO A 40 2.98 3.69 -15.40
CA PRO A 40 4.10 4.20 -14.61
C PRO A 40 3.72 5.32 -13.61
N GLU A 41 2.82 6.23 -14.01
CA GLU A 41 2.35 7.34 -13.16
C GLU A 41 1.47 6.83 -12.01
N ASN A 42 0.52 5.94 -12.30
CA ASN A 42 -0.33 5.33 -11.28
C ASN A 42 0.48 4.47 -10.30
N LYS A 43 1.50 3.78 -10.81
CA LYS A 43 2.40 2.98 -10.01
C LYS A 43 3.23 3.85 -9.08
N SER A 44 3.78 4.97 -9.54
CA SER A 44 4.55 5.88 -8.69
C SER A 44 3.67 6.51 -7.61
N HIS A 45 2.44 6.92 -7.95
CA HIS A 45 1.47 7.45 -6.99
C HIS A 45 1.07 6.41 -5.93
N PHE A 46 0.76 5.18 -6.35
CA PHE A 46 0.44 4.08 -5.44
C PHE A 46 1.60 3.76 -4.47
N LEU A 47 2.83 3.74 -4.96
CA LEU A 47 4.00 3.48 -4.13
C LEU A 47 4.25 4.60 -3.12
N ALA A 48 4.14 5.86 -3.55
CA ALA A 48 4.28 7.02 -2.68
C ALA A 48 3.23 7.01 -1.55
N GLU A 49 1.97 6.70 -1.87
CA GLU A 49 0.91 6.59 -0.87
C GLU A 49 1.17 5.45 0.12
N LYS A 50 1.61 4.28 -0.37
CA LYS A 50 2.00 3.14 0.48
C LYS A 50 3.12 3.53 1.46
N GLU A 51 4.11 4.27 0.99
CA GLU A 51 5.21 4.75 1.83
C GLU A 51 4.74 5.78 2.86
N ALA A 52 3.90 6.74 2.45
CA ALA A 52 3.34 7.73 3.36
C ALA A 52 2.51 7.09 4.48
N ILE A 53 1.64 6.14 4.15
CA ILE A 53 0.84 5.39 5.14
C ILE A 53 1.75 4.61 6.08
N HIS A 54 2.77 3.92 5.55
CA HIS A 54 3.72 3.19 6.38
C HIS A 54 4.45 4.11 7.37
N LEU A 55 4.95 5.25 6.90
CA LEU A 55 5.65 6.22 7.75
C LEU A 55 4.74 6.77 8.86
N ILE A 56 3.48 7.11 8.53
CA ILE A 56 2.50 7.59 9.52
C ILE A 56 2.23 6.52 10.57
N LEU A 57 1.99 5.27 10.14
CA LEU A 57 1.71 4.18 11.07
C LEU A 57 2.90 3.85 11.97
N THR A 58 4.11 3.84 11.40
CA THR A 58 5.34 3.64 12.18
C THR A 58 5.54 4.76 13.19
N GLY A 59 5.40 6.03 12.78
CA GLY A 59 5.53 7.16 13.69
C GLY A 59 4.51 7.15 14.84
N ILE A 60 3.25 6.78 14.55
CA ILE A 60 2.23 6.60 15.59
C ILE A 60 2.58 5.44 16.52
N GLY A 61 3.08 4.33 15.98
CA GLY A 61 3.55 3.20 16.77
C GLY A 61 4.67 3.60 17.73
N ASP A 62 5.69 4.29 17.23
CA ASP A 62 6.83 4.74 18.02
C ASP A 62 6.42 5.71 19.14
N ASP A 63 5.51 6.65 18.86
CA ASP A 63 4.99 7.60 19.85
C ASP A 63 4.22 6.90 20.98
N ILE A 64 3.39 5.91 20.63
CA ILE A 64 2.68 5.08 21.61
C ILE A 64 3.67 4.30 22.47
N TYR A 65 4.64 3.63 21.87
CA TYR A 65 5.65 2.87 22.62
C TYR A 65 6.47 3.78 23.53
N SER A 66 6.91 4.95 23.05
CA SER A 66 7.65 5.92 23.85
C SER A 66 6.84 6.46 25.02
N THR A 67 5.54 6.68 24.83
CA THR A 67 4.65 7.14 25.89
C THR A 67 4.47 6.06 26.97
N VAL A 68 4.24 4.81 26.55
CA VAL A 68 4.11 3.67 27.48
C VAL A 68 5.39 3.46 28.29
N ASP A 69 6.55 3.52 27.64
CA ASP A 69 7.87 3.39 28.28
C ASP A 69 8.14 4.50 29.31
N ALA A 70 7.82 5.75 28.96
CA ALA A 70 7.93 6.88 29.88
C ALA A 70 7.01 6.73 31.10
N CYS A 71 5.77 6.27 30.90
CA CYS A 71 4.84 5.99 31.99
C CYS A 71 5.35 4.87 32.91
N GLN A 72 5.89 3.78 32.34
CA GLN A 72 6.47 2.67 33.11
C GLN A 72 7.64 3.18 33.96
N THR A 73 8.56 3.95 33.36
CA THR A 73 9.70 4.54 34.06
C THR A 73 9.26 5.46 35.21
N ALA A 74 8.22 6.27 34.99
CA ALA A 74 7.67 7.14 36.01
C ALA A 74 7.04 6.35 37.17
N GLN A 75 6.33 5.26 36.88
CA GLN A 75 5.76 4.38 37.90
C GLN A 75 6.84 3.73 38.75
N GLU A 76 7.88 3.16 38.12
CA GLU A 76 8.99 2.53 38.83
C GLU A 76 9.71 3.52 39.76
N THR A 77 9.89 4.75 39.29
CA THR A 77 10.49 5.82 40.10
C THR A 77 9.61 6.18 41.30
N TRP A 78 8.29 6.19 41.14
CA TRP A 78 7.34 6.45 42.24
C TRP A 78 7.32 5.33 43.28
N GLU A 79 7.37 4.07 42.86
CA GLU A 79 7.37 2.91 43.75
C GLU A 79 8.67 2.76 44.55
N ALA A 80 9.77 3.37 44.08
CA ALA A 80 11.06 3.34 44.75
C ALA A 80 11.22 4.39 45.88
N ILE A 81 10.23 5.26 46.09
CA ILE A 81 10.20 6.31 47.12
C ILE A 81 9.41 5.83 48.33
#